data_AF-A0A0F5VU26-F1
#
_entry.id   AF-A0A0F5VU26-F1
#
_cell.length_a   1.000
_cell.length_b   1.000
_cell.length_c   1.000
_cell.angle_alpha   90.00
_cell.angle_beta   90.00
_cell.angle_gamma   90.00
#
_symmetry.space_group_name_H-M   'P 1'
#
loop_
_entity.id
_entity.type
_entity.pdbx_description
1 polymer ?
#
loop_
_entity_poly.entity_id
_entity_poly.type
_entity_poly.pdbx_seq_one_letter_code
_entity_poly.pdbx_strand_id
1 'polypeptide(L)'
;MAVSGGGGPIAQEPRRFYDGGIDASAGQPEVLPDPGSDARIELKRVIVGRHEYFMMQRRIAYRDRHLGELLVPRETGTFCTDLTSVPAFLTWLVPKTGEHLPATLLHDGLSHPEGVPEYTSTEGKVVRRAEADRVLRDALADAGTALIRRWLIWSAVAMATMWRGEGTDWPTWLQWRYRLIVGLTGLGILVLGTWATIDLFDVEISWLGNLWWMGKRPWWEELLGGLTAAIVLSVGWAVTWGRFWRAGAVVGVSLAVLLHVTAALLLISATYQVAERFTKKAPKAACVLAWLGLLAALAGFIAVLATP
;
A
#
# COMPACT_ATOMS: atom_id res chain seq x y z
N MET A 1 30.78 -0.17 -4.79
CA MET A 1 30.86 -1.28 -3.80
C MET A 1 29.46 -1.47 -3.22
N ALA A 2 28.76 -2.60 -3.28
CA ALA A 2 28.97 -3.90 -3.89
C ALA A 2 27.63 -4.34 -4.53
N VAL A 3 27.74 -5.14 -5.59
CA VAL A 3 26.64 -5.71 -6.36
C VAL A 3 25.96 -6.81 -5.54
N SER A 4 24.63 -6.79 -5.40
CA SER A 4 23.84 -8.02 -5.19
C SER A 4 22.67 -8.08 -6.17
N GLY A 5 23.01 -8.45 -7.40
CA GLY A 5 22.07 -9.03 -8.34
C GLY A 5 21.66 -10.43 -7.87
N GLY A 6 20.69 -10.52 -6.97
CA GLY A 6 19.96 -11.75 -6.65
C GLY A 6 18.57 -11.68 -7.28
N GLY A 7 18.48 -11.99 -8.58
CA GLY A 7 17.24 -11.93 -9.35
C GLY A 7 16.40 -13.20 -9.33
N GLY A 8 16.74 -14.19 -8.50
CA GLY A 8 15.98 -15.43 -8.37
C GLY A 8 14.78 -15.29 -7.40
N PRO A 9 13.76 -16.14 -7.53
CA PRO A 9 12.70 -16.22 -6.52
C PRO A 9 13.33 -16.57 -5.16
N ILE A 10 13.08 -15.72 -4.16
CA ILE A 10 13.50 -16.00 -2.77
C ILE A 10 12.70 -17.19 -2.28
N ALA A 11 13.38 -18.29 -1.96
CA ALA A 11 12.77 -19.46 -1.34
C ALA A 11 12.20 -19.07 0.02
N GLN A 12 10.99 -19.54 0.32
CA GLN A 12 10.33 -19.26 1.59
C GLN A 12 11.04 -20.03 2.72
N GLU A 13 11.44 -19.33 3.77
CA GLU A 13 11.98 -19.93 4.99
C GLU A 13 11.20 -19.43 6.21
N PRO A 14 10.03 -20.02 6.54
CA PRO A 14 9.13 -19.52 7.60
C PRO A 14 9.79 -19.38 8.97
N ARG A 15 10.76 -20.26 9.28
CA ARG A 15 11.54 -20.25 10.53
C ARG A 15 12.50 -19.07 10.69
N ARG A 16 12.55 -18.16 9.72
CA ARG A 16 13.26 -16.88 9.89
C ARG A 16 12.52 -15.93 10.81
N PHE A 17 11.21 -16.12 10.97
CA PHE A 17 10.39 -15.50 12.00
C PHE A 17 10.27 -16.42 13.20
N TYR A 18 10.47 -15.87 14.39
CA TYR A 18 10.35 -16.57 15.67
C TYR A 18 9.99 -15.59 16.77
N ASP A 19 9.77 -16.15 17.96
CA ASP A 19 9.42 -15.38 19.14
C ASP A 19 10.58 -14.47 19.58
N GLY A 20 10.39 -13.14 19.52
CA GLY A 20 11.38 -12.15 19.94
C GLY A 20 11.33 -11.81 21.43
N GLY A 21 10.45 -12.46 22.20
CA GLY A 21 10.32 -12.23 23.62
C GLY A 21 9.78 -10.84 23.96
N ILE A 22 10.11 -10.35 25.15
CA ILE A 22 9.62 -9.08 25.71
C ILE A 22 10.85 -8.32 26.23
N ASP A 23 11.01 -7.05 25.86
CA ASP A 23 12.06 -6.19 26.40
C ASP A 23 11.83 -5.85 27.87
N ALA A 24 12.91 -5.57 28.59
CA ALA A 24 12.80 -5.06 29.95
C ALA A 24 12.10 -3.68 29.94
N SER A 25 10.90 -3.61 30.53
CA SER A 25 10.14 -2.37 30.68
C SER A 25 9.66 -2.20 32.12
N ALA A 26 9.21 -1.00 32.49
CA ALA A 26 8.79 -0.67 33.85
C ALA A 26 7.67 -1.62 34.33
N GLY A 27 8.03 -2.61 35.16
CA GLY A 27 7.09 -3.58 35.73
C GLY A 27 6.95 -4.90 34.97
N GLN A 28 7.73 -5.16 33.92
CA GLN A 28 7.75 -6.45 33.21
C GLN A 28 9.19 -6.99 33.09
N PRO A 29 9.45 -8.24 33.52
CA PRO A 29 10.76 -8.85 33.37
C PRO A 29 11.05 -9.14 31.89
N GLU A 30 12.32 -9.04 31.51
CA GLU A 30 12.75 -9.40 30.16
C GLU A 30 12.46 -10.89 29.88
N VAL A 31 11.86 -11.16 28.73
CA VAL A 31 11.77 -12.51 28.18
C VAL A 31 12.68 -12.55 26.97
N LEU A 32 13.68 -13.43 27.01
CA LEU A 32 14.64 -13.57 25.92
C LEU A 32 13.98 -14.10 24.64
N PRO A 33 14.51 -13.76 23.45
CA PRO A 33 14.08 -14.36 22.20
C PRO A 33 14.23 -15.89 22.22
N ASP A 34 13.26 -16.61 21.66
CA ASP A 34 13.27 -18.07 21.56
C ASP A 34 13.19 -18.50 20.08
N PRO A 35 14.34 -18.81 19.45
CA PRO A 35 14.39 -19.31 18.08
C PRO A 35 13.72 -20.66 17.83
N GLY A 36 13.39 -21.42 18.88
CA GLY A 36 12.68 -22.69 18.78
C GLY A 36 11.17 -22.51 18.67
N SER A 37 10.65 -21.32 18.98
CA SER A 37 9.22 -21.01 19.01
C SER A 37 8.79 -20.17 17.81
N ASP A 38 7.59 -20.44 17.30
CA ASP A 38 6.99 -19.65 16.23
C ASP A 38 6.78 -18.18 16.67
N ALA A 39 6.83 -17.26 15.72
CA ALA A 39 6.59 -15.85 15.99
C ALA A 39 5.19 -15.62 16.58
N ARG A 40 5.14 -14.81 17.65
CA ARG A 40 3.91 -14.44 18.34
C ARG A 40 3.63 -12.96 18.17
N ILE A 41 2.40 -12.64 17.80
CA ILE A 41 1.92 -11.27 17.62
C ILE A 41 0.86 -11.00 18.69
N GLU A 42 1.22 -10.22 19.70
CA GLU A 42 0.33 -9.80 20.77
C GLU A 42 0.12 -8.29 20.68
N LEU A 43 -1.13 -7.89 20.47
CA LEU A 43 -1.48 -6.49 20.20
C LEU A 43 -2.49 -6.00 21.23
N LYS A 44 -2.17 -4.87 21.85
CA LYS A 44 -3.11 -4.11 22.70
C LYS A 44 -3.64 -2.93 21.90
N ARG A 45 -4.95 -2.92 21.67
CA ARG A 45 -5.64 -1.80 21.03
C ARG A 45 -5.62 -0.57 21.94
N VAL A 46 -5.25 0.58 21.39
CA VAL A 46 -5.22 1.88 22.07
C VAL A 46 -5.86 2.94 21.18
N ILE A 47 -6.62 3.85 21.78
CA ILE A 47 -7.24 4.98 21.07
C ILE A 47 -6.55 6.26 21.54
N VAL A 48 -5.91 6.97 20.61
CA VAL A 48 -5.25 8.25 20.88
C VAL A 48 -5.98 9.33 20.08
N GLY A 49 -6.73 10.18 20.79
CA GLY A 49 -7.62 11.17 20.17
C GLY A 49 -8.74 10.49 19.35
N ARG A 50 -8.71 10.65 18.02
CA ARG A 50 -9.66 10.02 17.08
C ARG A 50 -9.07 8.84 16.30
N HIS A 51 -7.81 8.51 16.55
CA HIS A 51 -7.09 7.49 15.81
C HIS A 51 -6.91 6.23 16.65
N GLU A 52 -7.06 5.10 15.98
CA GLU A 52 -6.84 3.78 16.56
C GLU A 52 -5.41 3.33 16.26
N TYR A 53 -4.73 2.85 17.29
CA TYR A 53 -3.39 2.30 17.24
C TYR A 53 -3.35 0.95 17.96
N PHE A 54 -2.30 0.19 17.69
CA PHE A 54 -2.04 -1.09 18.31
C PHE A 54 -0.63 -1.08 18.88
N MET A 55 -0.53 -1.31 20.19
CA MET A 55 0.75 -1.48 20.87
C MET A 55 1.17 -2.95 20.80
N MET A 56 2.38 -3.20 20.32
CA MET A 56 2.95 -4.55 20.34
C MET A 56 3.39 -4.89 21.76
N GLN A 57 2.77 -5.89 22.37
CA GLN A 57 3.10 -6.36 23.72
C GLN A 57 4.28 -7.35 23.71
N ARG A 58 4.65 -7.86 22.53
CA ARG A 58 5.69 -8.85 22.33
C ARG A 58 6.48 -8.53 21.08
N ARG A 59 7.80 -8.74 21.12
CA ARG A 59 8.68 -8.54 19.98
C ARG A 59 8.57 -9.70 19.01
N ILE A 60 8.64 -9.38 17.73
CA ILE A 60 8.87 -10.33 16.65
C ILE A 60 10.37 -10.33 16.37
N ALA A 61 10.97 -11.51 16.31
CA ALA A 61 12.34 -11.66 15.84
C ALA A 61 12.36 -12.10 14.38
N TYR A 62 13.24 -11.49 13.60
CA TYR A 62 13.48 -11.86 12.21
C TYR A 62 14.98 -11.96 11.93
N ARG A 63 15.44 -13.12 11.47
CA ARG A 63 16.83 -13.29 11.00
C ARG A 63 16.93 -12.78 9.58
N ASP A 64 17.41 -11.57 9.35
CA ASP A 64 17.68 -11.07 8.01
C ASP A 64 18.94 -11.70 7.40
N ARG A 65 18.99 -11.83 6.07
CA ARG A 65 20.12 -12.44 5.34
C ARG A 65 21.41 -11.61 5.40
N HIS A 66 21.32 -10.30 5.67
CA HIS A 66 22.45 -9.37 5.60
C HIS A 66 22.70 -8.63 6.92
N LEU A 67 21.64 -8.37 7.69
CA LEU A 67 21.67 -7.55 8.90
C LEU A 67 21.70 -8.36 10.21
N GLY A 68 21.58 -9.69 10.12
CA GLY A 68 21.50 -10.56 11.29
C GLY A 68 20.11 -10.56 11.92
N GLU A 69 20.05 -10.76 13.23
CA GLU A 69 18.79 -10.76 13.98
C GLU A 69 18.27 -9.32 14.19
N LEU A 70 16.99 -9.14 13.84
CA LEU A 70 16.21 -7.93 14.05
C LEU A 70 15.11 -8.23 15.06
N LEU A 71 15.11 -7.51 16.18
CA LEU A 71 14.09 -7.57 17.23
C LEU A 71 13.20 -6.33 17.14
N VAL A 72 11.91 -6.52 16.87
CA VAL A 72 10.96 -5.43 16.64
C VAL A 72 9.67 -5.63 17.45
N PRO A 73 9.19 -4.61 18.19
CA PRO A 73 9.82 -3.31 18.39
C PRO A 73 11.05 -3.38 19.29
N ARG A 74 11.85 -2.31 19.29
CA ARG A 74 12.95 -2.15 20.25
C ARG A 74 12.41 -2.05 21.69
N GLU A 75 11.33 -1.30 21.84
CA GLU A 75 10.64 -1.04 23.11
C GLU A 75 9.14 -1.32 22.95
N THR A 76 8.63 -2.37 23.61
CA THR A 76 7.19 -2.72 23.56
C THR A 76 6.32 -1.69 24.30
N GLY A 77 6.90 -0.98 25.28
CA GLY A 77 6.19 -0.01 26.11
C GLY A 77 5.77 1.27 25.37
N THR A 78 6.44 1.62 24.26
CA THR A 78 6.24 2.89 23.55
C THR A 78 5.80 2.69 22.10
N PHE A 79 6.09 1.54 21.50
CA PHE A 79 5.79 1.30 20.10
C PHE A 79 4.30 1.14 19.82
N CYS A 80 3.81 1.94 18.87
CA CYS A 80 2.45 1.90 18.36
C CYS A 80 2.48 1.79 16.83
N THR A 81 1.63 0.93 16.28
CA THR A 81 1.43 0.73 14.82
C THR A 81 -0.05 0.84 14.47
N ASP A 82 -0.37 1.20 13.23
CA ASP A 82 -1.73 1.14 12.66
C ASP A 82 -2.01 -0.17 11.89
N LEU A 83 -1.17 -1.20 12.13
CA LEU A 83 -1.10 -2.55 11.54
C LEU A 83 -0.62 -2.60 10.10
N THR A 84 -0.92 -1.56 9.31
CA THR A 84 -0.29 -1.19 8.04
C THR A 84 -0.93 0.13 7.60
N SER A 85 -0.15 1.13 7.21
CA SER A 85 -0.67 2.40 6.67
C SER A 85 -1.23 2.28 5.23
N VAL A 86 -2.18 1.38 5.02
CA VAL A 86 -2.93 1.23 3.76
C VAL A 86 -4.14 2.17 3.78
N PRO A 87 -4.30 3.05 2.78
CA PRO A 87 -5.51 3.85 2.63
C PRO A 87 -6.77 2.98 2.62
N ALA A 88 -7.83 3.39 3.33
CA ALA A 88 -9.03 2.57 3.52
C ALA A 88 -9.62 2.04 2.19
N PHE A 89 -9.64 2.86 1.14
CA PHE A 89 -10.14 2.49 -0.18
C PHE A 89 -9.27 1.47 -0.94
N LEU A 90 -8.09 1.10 -0.43
CA LEU A 90 -7.22 0.05 -0.96
C LEU A 90 -7.24 -1.23 -0.11
N THR A 91 -8.00 -1.26 0.98
CA THR A 91 -8.05 -2.43 1.87
C THR A 91 -8.70 -3.66 1.23
N TRP A 92 -9.49 -3.48 0.16
CA TRP A 92 -10.00 -4.58 -0.67
C TRP A 92 -8.88 -5.30 -1.45
N LEU A 93 -7.79 -4.59 -1.77
CA LEU A 93 -6.65 -5.12 -2.51
C LEU A 93 -5.62 -5.73 -1.55
N VAL A 94 -5.26 -4.96 -0.51
CA VAL A 94 -4.34 -5.37 0.55
C VAL A 94 -5.06 -5.21 1.90
N PRO A 95 -5.56 -6.30 2.51
CA PRO A 95 -6.18 -6.23 3.83
C PRO A 95 -5.15 -5.84 4.88
N LYS A 96 -5.59 -5.30 6.02
CA LYS A 96 -4.70 -4.88 7.11
C LYS A 96 -4.00 -6.02 7.84
N THR A 97 -4.47 -7.25 7.67
CA THR A 97 -3.97 -8.44 8.34
C THR A 97 -3.87 -9.61 7.36
N GLY A 98 -3.08 -10.63 7.70
CA GLY A 98 -2.86 -11.83 6.91
C GLY A 98 -1.40 -12.27 6.97
N GLU A 99 -0.97 -13.09 6.01
CA GLU A 99 0.41 -13.62 5.92
C GLU A 99 1.49 -12.53 5.89
N HIS A 100 1.17 -11.33 5.43
CA HIS A 100 2.11 -10.21 5.35
C HIS A 100 2.30 -9.47 6.69
N LEU A 101 1.41 -9.69 7.67
CA LEU A 101 1.37 -8.94 8.92
C LEU A 101 2.70 -8.98 9.70
N PRO A 102 3.38 -10.13 9.88
CA PRO A 102 4.66 -10.16 10.57
C PRO A 102 5.71 -9.27 9.89
N ALA A 103 5.72 -9.26 8.54
CA ALA A 103 6.66 -8.48 7.75
C ALA A 103 6.33 -6.97 7.76
N THR A 104 5.06 -6.58 7.80
CA THR A 104 4.66 -5.17 7.91
C THR A 104 4.94 -4.62 9.30
N LEU A 105 4.66 -5.39 10.37
CA LEU A 105 5.01 -5.00 11.74
C LEU A 105 6.54 -4.86 11.92
N LEU A 106 7.31 -5.79 11.34
CA LEU A 106 8.77 -5.70 11.29
C LEU A 106 9.19 -4.38 10.59
N HIS A 107 8.62 -4.07 9.43
CA HIS A 107 8.95 -2.85 8.69
C HIS A 107 8.56 -1.57 9.45
N ASP A 108 7.40 -1.53 10.08
CA ASP A 108 6.96 -0.39 10.88
C ASP A 108 7.93 -0.10 12.03
N GLY A 109 8.42 -1.13 12.73
CA GLY A 109 9.40 -0.91 13.81
C GLY A 109 10.85 -0.72 13.36
N LEU A 110 11.18 -1.06 12.11
CA LEU A 110 12.42 -0.60 11.47
C LEU A 110 12.32 0.84 10.97
N SER A 111 11.10 1.37 10.83
CA SER A 111 10.81 2.70 10.33
C SER A 111 10.83 3.73 11.46
N HIS A 112 11.67 4.76 11.35
CA HIS A 112 11.84 5.75 12.41
C HIS A 112 11.22 7.08 11.99
N PRO A 113 10.39 7.72 12.85
CA PRO A 113 10.02 9.12 12.68
C PRO A 113 11.26 10.02 12.70
N GLU A 114 11.18 11.19 12.08
CA GLU A 114 12.28 12.17 12.11
C GLU A 114 12.70 12.51 13.55
N GLY A 115 14.01 12.50 13.81
CA GLY A 115 14.59 12.86 15.12
C GLY A 115 14.77 11.72 16.12
N VAL A 116 14.38 10.48 15.77
CA VAL A 116 14.61 9.28 16.60
C VAL A 116 15.90 8.57 16.14
N PRO A 117 16.73 8.02 17.05
CA PRO A 117 17.94 7.28 16.68
C PRO A 117 17.64 6.14 15.70
N GLU A 118 18.53 5.95 14.72
CA GLU A 118 18.41 4.92 13.70
C GLU A 118 18.32 3.52 14.32
N TYR A 119 17.50 2.63 13.73
CA TYR A 119 17.48 1.24 14.16
C TYR A 119 18.87 0.63 14.00
N THR A 120 19.36 -0.01 15.05
CA THR A 120 20.57 -0.82 15.00
C THR A 120 20.19 -2.27 15.27
N SER A 121 20.61 -3.20 14.40
CA SER A 121 20.41 -4.63 14.61
C SER A 121 21.16 -5.13 15.85
N THR A 122 20.85 -6.35 16.27
CA THR A 122 21.56 -7.02 17.38
C THR A 122 23.07 -7.16 17.13
N GLU A 123 23.48 -7.14 15.85
CA GLU A 123 24.89 -7.17 15.42
C GLU A 123 25.54 -5.78 15.27
N GLY A 124 24.87 -4.71 15.70
CA GLY A 124 25.43 -3.36 15.63
C GLY A 124 25.31 -2.69 14.24
N LYS A 125 24.53 -3.24 13.32
CA LYS A 125 24.36 -2.67 11.97
C LYS A 125 23.20 -1.67 11.96
N VAL A 126 23.48 -0.45 11.56
CA VAL A 126 22.47 0.59 11.31
C VAL A 126 21.59 0.18 10.14
N VAL A 127 20.27 0.28 10.30
CA VAL A 127 19.26 -0.05 9.28
C VAL A 127 18.58 1.23 8.82
N ARG A 128 18.84 1.61 7.57
CA ARG A 128 18.21 2.79 6.94
C ARG A 128 16.87 2.45 6.30
N ARG A 129 16.09 3.46 5.94
CA ARG A 129 14.78 3.29 5.30
C ARG A 129 14.81 2.41 4.05
N ALA A 130 15.77 2.63 3.16
CA ALA A 130 15.90 1.83 1.94
C ALA A 130 16.30 0.36 2.21
N GLU A 131 16.98 0.09 3.32
CA GLU A 131 17.32 -1.26 3.76
C GLU A 131 16.13 -1.93 4.43
N ALA A 132 15.33 -1.18 5.21
CA ALA A 132 14.07 -1.65 5.75
C ALA A 132 13.12 -2.10 4.63
N ASP A 133 13.04 -1.37 3.51
CA ASP A 133 12.23 -1.77 2.35
C ASP A 133 12.74 -3.07 1.70
N ARG A 134 14.06 -3.32 1.70
CA ARG A 134 14.63 -4.60 1.25
C ARG A 134 14.26 -5.72 2.23
N VAL A 135 14.43 -5.48 3.53
CA VAL A 135 14.08 -6.43 4.59
C VAL A 135 12.60 -6.80 4.45
N LEU A 136 11.70 -5.83 4.30
CA LEU A 136 10.27 -6.06 4.07
C LEU A 136 10.04 -7.00 2.89
N ARG A 137 10.68 -6.74 1.75
CA ARG A 137 10.52 -7.59 0.56
C ARG A 137 10.90 -9.03 0.84
N ASP A 138 11.99 -9.26 1.55
CA ASP A 138 12.51 -10.60 1.83
C ASP A 138 11.66 -11.28 2.92
N ALA A 139 11.29 -10.53 3.95
CA ALA A 139 10.42 -10.93 5.04
C ALA A 139 9.00 -11.30 4.58
N LEU A 140 8.43 -10.59 3.60
CA LEU A 140 7.15 -10.97 2.98
C LEU A 140 7.21 -12.38 2.36
N ALA A 141 8.34 -12.73 1.76
CA ALA A 141 8.53 -14.08 1.22
C ALA A 141 8.57 -15.12 2.34
N ASP A 142 9.37 -14.85 3.37
CA ASP A 142 9.57 -15.75 4.50
C ASP A 142 8.28 -15.92 5.32
N ALA A 143 7.44 -14.88 5.41
CA ALA A 143 6.12 -14.94 6.05
C ALA A 143 5.06 -15.69 5.19
N GLY A 144 5.42 -16.17 4.00
CA GLY A 144 4.52 -16.92 3.12
C GLY A 144 3.67 -16.07 2.17
N THR A 145 3.86 -14.74 2.15
CA THR A 145 3.03 -13.84 1.33
C THR A 145 3.13 -14.18 -0.16
N ALA A 146 1.97 -14.39 -0.80
CA ALA A 146 1.88 -14.65 -2.23
C ALA A 146 2.63 -13.61 -3.10
N LEU A 147 3.25 -14.08 -4.19
CA LEU A 147 4.18 -13.31 -5.01
C LEU A 147 3.63 -11.94 -5.46
N ILE A 148 2.42 -11.91 -6.03
CA ILE A 148 1.82 -10.66 -6.53
C ILE A 148 1.60 -9.67 -5.37
N ARG A 149 1.01 -10.14 -4.26
CA ARG A 149 0.77 -9.33 -3.06
C ARG A 149 2.08 -8.78 -2.49
N ARG A 150 3.13 -9.59 -2.45
CA ARG A 150 4.47 -9.20 -2.03
C ARG A 150 5.02 -8.05 -2.88
N TRP A 151 4.94 -8.15 -4.20
CA TRP A 151 5.41 -7.08 -5.10
C TRP A 151 4.58 -5.81 -4.96
N LEU A 152 3.25 -5.92 -4.82
CA LEU A 152 2.37 -4.78 -4.57
C LEU A 152 2.76 -4.03 -3.29
N ILE A 153 2.84 -4.73 -2.16
CA ILE A 153 3.18 -4.14 -0.86
C ILE A 153 4.57 -3.49 -0.92
N TRP A 154 5.58 -4.22 -1.38
CA TRP A 154 6.96 -3.70 -1.45
C TRP A 154 7.06 -2.47 -2.35
N SER A 155 6.41 -2.49 -3.52
CA SER A 155 6.48 -1.39 -4.48
C SER A 155 5.80 -0.11 -3.95
N ALA A 156 4.70 -0.26 -3.21
CA ALA A 156 4.01 0.86 -2.56
C ALA A 156 4.90 1.52 -1.50
N VAL A 157 5.59 0.72 -0.68
CA VAL A 157 6.51 1.23 0.34
C VAL A 157 7.74 1.88 -0.31
N ALA A 158 8.32 1.28 -1.34
CA ALA A 158 9.45 1.86 -2.08
C ALA A 158 9.08 3.21 -2.72
N MET A 159 7.88 3.32 -3.31
CA MET A 159 7.34 4.59 -3.81
C MET A 159 7.20 5.62 -2.68
N ALA A 160 6.68 5.23 -1.51
CA ALA A 160 6.56 6.12 -0.37
C ALA A 160 7.92 6.61 0.16
N THR A 161 8.95 5.75 0.14
CA THR A 161 10.33 6.11 0.46
C THR A 161 10.89 7.10 -0.57
N MET A 162 10.62 6.91 -1.86
CA MET A 162 11.00 7.85 -2.92
C MET A 162 10.30 9.22 -2.80
N TRP A 163 9.05 9.23 -2.37
CA TRP A 163 8.26 10.44 -2.20
C TRP A 163 8.69 11.25 -0.97
N ARG A 164 8.85 10.59 0.18
CA ARG A 164 9.21 11.26 1.44
C ARG A 164 10.70 11.56 1.52
N GLY A 165 11.56 10.59 1.23
CA GLY A 165 13.02 10.69 1.42
C GLY A 165 13.46 10.58 2.89
N GLU A 166 12.52 10.51 3.83
CA GLU A 166 12.77 10.39 5.27
C GLU A 166 13.51 9.08 5.62
N GLY A 167 14.45 9.15 6.57
CA GLY A 167 15.27 8.00 6.99
C GLY A 167 16.27 7.52 5.92
N THR A 168 16.62 8.38 4.95
CA THR A 168 17.65 8.12 3.94
C THR A 168 18.76 9.16 3.99
N ASP A 169 19.98 8.74 3.64
CA ASP A 169 21.15 9.64 3.53
C ASP A 169 21.20 10.36 2.16
N TRP A 170 20.06 10.52 1.49
CA TRP A 170 20.06 11.09 0.15
C TRP A 170 20.21 12.61 0.21
N PRO A 171 21.07 13.20 -0.64
CA PRO A 171 21.14 14.66 -0.76
C PRO A 171 19.82 15.22 -1.30
N THR A 172 19.52 16.47 -0.95
CA THR A 172 18.24 17.14 -1.26
C THR A 172 17.85 17.09 -2.74
N TRP A 173 18.83 17.25 -3.65
CA TRP A 173 18.58 17.18 -5.11
C TRP A 173 18.07 15.80 -5.54
N LEU A 174 18.54 14.73 -4.91
CA LEU A 174 18.15 13.36 -5.24
C LEU A 174 16.74 13.06 -4.72
N GLN A 175 16.38 13.60 -3.54
CA GLN A 175 15.02 13.54 -3.02
C GLN A 175 14.03 14.25 -3.96
N TRP A 176 14.35 15.47 -4.40
CA TRP A 176 13.51 16.19 -5.37
C TRP A 176 13.42 15.49 -6.72
N ARG A 177 14.51 14.91 -7.22
CA ARG A 177 14.48 14.08 -8.43
C ARG A 177 13.49 12.93 -8.28
N TYR A 178 13.51 12.20 -7.17
CA TYR A 178 12.59 11.09 -6.95
C TYR A 178 11.14 11.53 -6.79
N ARG A 179 10.87 12.64 -6.09
CA ARG A 179 9.54 13.26 -6.02
C ARG A 179 9.00 13.64 -7.39
N LEU A 180 9.83 14.28 -8.22
CA LEU A 180 9.45 14.64 -9.58
C LEU A 180 9.16 13.39 -10.43
N ILE A 181 9.99 12.36 -10.35
CA ILE A 181 9.77 11.10 -11.09
C ILE A 181 8.45 10.45 -10.68
N VAL A 182 8.20 10.28 -9.38
CA VAL A 182 6.96 9.68 -8.86
C VAL A 182 5.75 10.53 -9.24
N GLY A 183 5.86 11.86 -9.09
CA GLY A 183 4.78 12.80 -9.42
C GLY A 183 4.45 12.81 -10.91
N LEU A 184 5.46 12.86 -11.78
CA LEU A 184 5.27 12.80 -13.23
C LEU A 184 4.71 11.45 -13.68
N THR A 185 5.15 10.34 -13.07
CA THR A 185 4.60 9.01 -13.34
C THR A 185 3.12 8.97 -12.97
N GLY A 186 2.76 9.42 -11.76
CA GLY A 186 1.37 9.45 -11.29
C GLY A 186 0.49 10.37 -12.14
N LEU A 187 0.98 11.57 -12.50
CA LEU A 187 0.28 12.50 -13.38
C LEU A 187 0.08 11.92 -14.77
N GLY A 188 1.11 11.30 -15.35
CA GLY A 188 1.03 10.65 -16.65
C GLY A 188 -0.02 9.53 -16.67
N ILE A 189 -0.04 8.69 -15.64
CA ILE A 189 -1.06 7.64 -15.48
C ILE A 189 -2.46 8.24 -15.34
N LEU A 190 -2.63 9.28 -14.54
CA LEU A 190 -3.93 9.92 -14.37
C LEU A 190 -4.44 10.50 -15.69
N VAL A 191 -3.60 11.25 -16.41
CA VAL A 191 -3.97 11.90 -17.68
C VAL A 191 -4.23 10.87 -18.77
N LEU A 192 -3.28 9.98 -19.03
CA LEU A 192 -3.40 8.98 -20.09
C LEU A 192 -4.46 7.94 -19.77
N GLY A 193 -4.58 7.53 -18.50
CA GLY A 193 -5.60 6.60 -18.07
C GLY A 193 -7.00 7.18 -18.19
N THR A 194 -7.21 8.45 -17.79
CA THR A 194 -8.50 9.14 -17.98
C THR A 194 -8.84 9.29 -19.46
N TRP A 195 -7.87 9.63 -20.30
CA TRP A 195 -8.07 9.72 -21.75
C TRP A 195 -8.44 8.34 -22.33
N ALA A 196 -7.74 7.28 -21.93
CA ALA A 196 -8.08 5.92 -22.33
C ALA A 196 -9.47 5.50 -21.83
N THR A 197 -9.92 5.94 -20.66
CA THR A 197 -11.30 5.73 -20.19
C THR A 197 -12.30 6.34 -21.15
N ILE A 198 -12.10 7.62 -21.48
CA ILE A 198 -13.01 8.40 -22.31
C ILE A 198 -13.13 7.76 -23.70
N ASP A 199 -11.99 7.36 -24.28
CA ASP A 199 -11.92 6.67 -25.57
C ASP A 199 -12.63 5.30 -25.53
N LEU A 200 -12.44 4.51 -24.46
CA LEU A 200 -13.10 3.19 -24.28
C LEU A 200 -14.64 3.27 -24.22
N PHE A 201 -15.19 4.43 -23.84
CA PHE A 201 -16.64 4.68 -23.80
C PHE A 201 -17.15 5.44 -25.02
N ASP A 202 -16.34 5.58 -26.08
CA ASP A 202 -16.66 6.33 -27.31
C ASP A 202 -17.14 7.77 -27.05
N VAL A 203 -16.68 8.38 -25.96
CA VAL A 203 -17.06 9.75 -25.62
C VAL A 203 -16.20 10.71 -26.45
N GLU A 204 -16.71 11.09 -27.63
CA GLU A 204 -16.03 12.03 -28.52
C GLU A 204 -15.96 13.43 -27.90
N ILE A 205 -14.76 13.83 -27.47
CA ILE A 205 -14.47 15.20 -27.03
C ILE A 205 -13.86 15.94 -28.22
N SER A 206 -14.55 16.95 -28.73
CA SER A 206 -14.22 17.64 -30.00
C SER A 206 -12.79 18.18 -30.13
N TRP A 207 -12.11 18.48 -29.03
CA TRP A 207 -10.71 18.94 -29.00
C TRP A 207 -9.70 17.86 -28.60
N LEU A 208 -10.18 16.73 -28.09
CA LEU A 208 -9.37 15.62 -27.58
C LEU A 208 -9.64 14.42 -28.50
N GLY A 209 -8.83 14.27 -29.56
CA GLY A 209 -8.98 13.17 -30.51
C GLY A 209 -8.79 11.79 -29.86
N ASN A 210 -9.08 10.73 -30.61
CA ASN A 210 -8.92 9.36 -30.13
C ASN A 210 -7.44 8.99 -29.97
N LEU A 211 -7.15 8.07 -29.05
CA LEU A 211 -5.78 7.58 -28.87
C LEU A 211 -5.41 6.70 -30.06
N TRP A 212 -4.29 6.98 -30.72
CA TRP A 212 -3.89 6.27 -31.94
C TRP A 212 -3.73 4.74 -31.78
N TRP A 213 -3.51 4.23 -30.57
CA TRP A 213 -3.45 2.79 -30.27
C TRP A 213 -4.81 2.15 -29.92
N MET A 214 -5.85 2.93 -29.64
CA MET A 214 -7.23 2.47 -29.40
C MET A 214 -8.07 2.77 -30.65
N GLY A 215 -8.12 4.01 -31.11
CA GLY A 215 -8.73 4.41 -32.38
C GLY A 215 -10.22 4.09 -32.44
N LYS A 216 -10.81 4.09 -33.65
CA LYS A 216 -12.19 3.60 -33.85
C LYS A 216 -12.13 2.12 -34.16
N ARG A 217 -12.19 1.25 -33.15
CA ARG A 217 -12.06 -0.19 -33.30
C ARG A 217 -13.20 -0.90 -32.55
N PRO A 218 -13.37 -2.22 -32.72
CA PRO A 218 -14.25 -2.96 -31.83
C PRO A 218 -13.80 -2.80 -30.36
N TRP A 219 -14.75 -2.65 -29.44
CA TRP A 219 -14.50 -2.38 -28.01
C TRP A 219 -13.45 -3.29 -27.35
N TRP A 220 -13.35 -4.57 -27.77
CA TRP A 220 -12.38 -5.52 -27.21
C TRP A 220 -10.94 -5.26 -27.70
N GLU A 221 -10.76 -4.74 -28.92
CA GLU A 221 -9.46 -4.32 -29.43
C GLU A 221 -9.00 -3.05 -28.70
N GLU A 222 -9.91 -2.14 -28.42
CA GLU A 222 -9.64 -0.94 -27.62
C GLU A 222 -9.26 -1.30 -26.19
N LEU A 223 -9.98 -2.25 -25.57
CA LEU A 223 -9.63 -2.76 -24.24
C LEU A 223 -8.23 -3.40 -24.23
N LEU A 224 -7.92 -4.25 -25.20
CA LEU A 224 -6.59 -4.87 -25.32
C LEU A 224 -5.51 -3.83 -25.63
N GLY A 225 -5.78 -2.87 -26.49
CA GLY A 225 -4.88 -1.76 -26.83
C GLY A 225 -4.59 -0.89 -25.61
N GLY A 226 -5.63 -0.52 -24.85
CA GLY A 226 -5.53 0.22 -23.61
C GLY A 226 -4.73 -0.54 -22.54
N LEU A 227 -5.01 -1.83 -22.34
CA LEU A 227 -4.26 -2.68 -21.40
C LEU A 227 -2.79 -2.81 -21.82
N THR A 228 -2.52 -3.01 -23.11
CA THR A 228 -1.15 -3.13 -23.64
C THR A 228 -0.39 -1.84 -23.45
N ALA A 229 -1.00 -0.69 -23.78
CA ALA A 229 -0.41 0.62 -23.56
C ALA A 229 -0.15 0.88 -22.07
N ALA A 230 -1.10 0.54 -21.20
CA ALA A 230 -0.94 0.65 -19.75
C ALA A 230 0.27 -0.14 -19.23
N ILE A 231 0.52 -1.34 -19.77
CA ILE A 231 1.69 -2.14 -19.39
C ILE A 231 2.99 -1.56 -19.98
N VAL A 232 3.03 -1.35 -21.30
CA VAL A 232 4.26 -0.95 -22.02
C VAL A 232 4.73 0.43 -21.58
N LEU A 233 3.82 1.41 -21.51
CA LEU A 233 4.17 2.77 -21.10
C LEU A 233 4.61 2.79 -19.64
N SER A 234 3.97 2.03 -18.75
CA SER A 234 4.37 1.96 -17.34
C SER A 234 5.76 1.34 -17.16
N VAL A 235 6.05 0.22 -17.85
CA VAL A 235 7.37 -0.42 -17.79
C VAL A 235 8.45 0.47 -18.41
N GLY A 236 8.14 1.14 -19.52
CA GLY A 236 9.03 2.11 -20.14
C GLY A 236 9.36 3.29 -19.21
N TRP A 237 8.34 3.88 -18.57
CA TRP A 237 8.53 4.99 -17.64
C TRP A 237 9.28 4.55 -16.38
N ALA A 238 9.10 3.31 -15.94
CA ALA A 238 9.76 2.78 -14.76
C ALA A 238 11.29 2.80 -14.84
N VAL A 239 11.88 2.77 -16.04
CA VAL A 239 13.33 2.91 -16.24
C VAL A 239 13.86 4.22 -15.64
N THR A 240 13.06 5.29 -15.66
CA THR A 240 13.44 6.59 -15.08
C THR A 240 13.62 6.54 -13.55
N TRP A 241 13.04 5.54 -12.88
CA TRP A 241 13.16 5.32 -11.43
C TRP A 241 14.54 4.78 -11.03
N GLY A 242 15.41 4.45 -11.99
CA GLY A 242 16.78 4.00 -11.75
C GLY A 242 16.82 2.68 -10.98
N ARG A 243 17.45 2.66 -9.79
CA ARG A 243 17.51 1.43 -8.97
C ARG A 243 16.15 0.91 -8.52
N PHE A 244 15.11 1.75 -8.52
CA PHE A 244 13.75 1.40 -8.14
C PHE A 244 12.87 1.02 -9.34
N TRP A 245 13.44 0.76 -10.53
CA TRP A 245 12.65 0.47 -11.74
C TRP A 245 11.67 -0.68 -11.58
N ARG A 246 11.99 -1.72 -10.80
CA ARG A 246 11.04 -2.82 -10.52
C ARG A 246 9.83 -2.36 -9.72
N ALA A 247 10.04 -1.48 -8.74
CA ALA A 247 8.94 -0.88 -7.98
C ALA A 247 8.11 0.03 -8.89
N GLY A 248 8.77 0.85 -9.72
CA GLY A 248 8.10 1.72 -10.68
C GLY A 248 7.25 0.94 -11.69
N ALA A 249 7.72 -0.20 -12.18
CA ALA A 249 6.97 -1.03 -13.11
C ALA A 249 5.71 -1.60 -12.45
N VAL A 250 5.83 -2.16 -11.24
CA VAL A 250 4.70 -2.71 -10.50
C VAL A 250 3.69 -1.61 -10.15
N VAL A 251 4.15 -0.47 -9.60
CA VAL A 251 3.28 0.67 -9.26
C VAL A 251 2.61 1.22 -10.51
N GLY A 252 3.36 1.45 -11.58
CA GLY A 252 2.83 2.02 -12.82
C GLY A 252 1.75 1.14 -13.44
N VAL A 253 2.04 -0.15 -13.61
CA VAL A 253 1.07 -1.12 -14.15
C VAL A 253 -0.16 -1.20 -13.24
N SER A 254 0.04 -1.32 -11.94
CA SER A 254 -1.07 -1.45 -10.99
C SER A 254 -1.96 -0.21 -10.99
N LEU A 255 -1.39 0.99 -10.93
CA LEU A 255 -2.14 2.24 -10.95
C LEU A 255 -2.84 2.46 -12.30
N ALA A 256 -2.20 2.17 -13.43
CA ALA A 256 -2.80 2.34 -14.75
C ALA A 256 -3.99 1.40 -14.96
N VAL A 257 -3.86 0.13 -14.58
CA VAL A 257 -4.94 -0.87 -14.70
C VAL A 257 -6.07 -0.60 -13.69
N LEU A 258 -5.72 -0.24 -12.45
CA LEU A 258 -6.69 -0.04 -11.37
C LEU A 258 -7.23 1.37 -11.27
N LEU A 259 -6.86 2.29 -12.17
CA LEU A 259 -7.26 3.70 -12.11
C LEU A 259 -8.79 3.84 -12.00
N HIS A 260 -9.50 3.17 -12.90
CA HIS A 260 -10.96 3.21 -13.00
C HIS A 260 -11.65 2.63 -11.76
N VAL A 261 -11.15 1.48 -11.28
CA VAL A 261 -11.66 0.83 -10.06
C VAL A 261 -11.43 1.75 -8.85
N THR A 262 -10.25 2.38 -8.78
CA THR A 262 -9.92 3.34 -7.72
C THR A 262 -10.83 4.56 -7.77
N ALA A 263 -11.08 5.12 -8.96
CA ALA A 263 -11.99 6.24 -9.14
C ALA A 263 -13.42 5.88 -8.71
N ALA A 264 -13.93 4.71 -9.10
CA ALA A 264 -15.24 4.22 -8.69
C ALA A 264 -15.35 4.04 -7.16
N LEU A 265 -14.34 3.42 -6.53
CA LEU A 265 -14.32 3.23 -5.08
C LEU A 265 -14.19 4.54 -4.31
N LEU A 266 -13.43 5.51 -4.82
CA LEU A 266 -13.33 6.85 -4.25
C LEU A 266 -14.68 7.57 -4.33
N LEU A 267 -15.38 7.48 -5.46
CA LEU A 267 -16.73 8.05 -5.62
C LEU A 267 -17.71 7.43 -4.63
N ILE A 268 -17.77 6.09 -4.54
CA ILE A 268 -18.64 5.38 -3.60
C ILE A 268 -18.30 5.78 -2.15
N SER A 269 -17.02 5.79 -1.79
CA SER A 269 -16.55 6.17 -0.47
C SER A 269 -16.89 7.62 -0.12
N ALA A 270 -16.75 8.54 -1.08
CA ALA A 270 -17.08 9.95 -0.90
C ALA A 270 -18.59 10.13 -0.68
N THR A 271 -19.42 9.47 -1.51
CA THR A 271 -20.87 9.47 -1.36
C THR A 271 -21.30 8.93 0.00
N TYR A 272 -20.73 7.81 0.43
CA TYR A 272 -20.97 7.25 1.75
C TYR A 272 -20.59 8.24 2.87
N GLN A 273 -19.40 8.86 2.81
CA GLN A 273 -18.96 9.83 3.81
C GLN A 273 -19.85 11.08 3.86
N VAL A 274 -20.33 11.55 2.71
CA VAL A 274 -21.29 12.67 2.65
C VAL A 274 -22.61 12.26 3.30
N ALA A 275 -23.13 11.07 2.96
CA ALA A 275 -24.35 10.54 3.56
C ALA A 275 -24.21 10.39 5.09
N GLU A 276 -23.10 9.84 5.58
CA GLU A 276 -22.84 9.68 7.00
C GLU A 276 -22.70 11.02 7.73
N ARG A 277 -22.03 12.01 7.12
CA ARG A 277 -21.97 13.37 7.68
C ARG A 277 -23.35 14.03 7.72
N PHE A 278 -24.17 13.79 6.71
CA PHE A 278 -25.52 14.31 6.63
C PHE A 278 -26.45 13.68 7.67
N THR A 279 -26.42 12.34 7.85
CA THR A 279 -27.23 11.64 8.86
C THR A 279 -26.83 12.05 10.29
N LYS A 280 -25.54 12.27 10.55
CA LYS A 280 -25.06 12.79 11.83
C LYS A 280 -25.54 14.21 12.12
N LYS A 281 -25.63 15.09 11.11
CA LYS A 281 -26.03 16.50 11.27
C LYS A 281 -27.54 16.71 11.27
N ALA A 282 -28.29 15.95 10.46
CA ALA A 282 -29.72 16.14 10.24
C ALA A 282 -30.47 14.81 10.11
N PRO A 283 -30.56 14.00 11.18
CA PRO A 283 -31.09 12.64 11.10
C PRO A 283 -32.56 12.58 10.65
N LYS A 284 -33.39 13.56 11.05
CA LYS A 284 -34.80 13.64 10.63
C LYS A 284 -34.93 13.91 9.12
N ALA A 285 -34.15 14.84 8.59
CA ALA A 285 -34.15 15.17 7.16
C ALA A 285 -33.63 13.98 6.33
N ALA A 286 -32.61 13.28 6.81
CA ALA A 286 -32.11 12.06 6.19
C ALA A 286 -33.17 10.95 6.13
N CYS A 287 -33.94 10.75 7.21
CA CYS A 287 -35.04 9.79 7.23
C CYS A 287 -36.13 10.15 6.21
N VAL A 288 -36.54 11.42 6.14
CA VAL A 288 -37.55 11.89 5.16
C VAL A 288 -37.06 11.68 3.72
N LEU A 289 -35.82 12.07 3.41
CA LEU A 289 -35.25 11.88 2.07
C LEU A 289 -35.12 10.40 1.70
N ALA A 290 -34.76 9.53 2.64
CA ALA A 290 -34.70 8.09 2.41
C ALA A 290 -36.09 7.51 2.07
N TRP A 291 -37.14 7.91 2.79
CA TRP A 291 -38.52 7.52 2.49
C TRP A 291 -38.99 8.03 1.13
N LEU A 292 -38.70 9.29 0.80
CA LEU A 292 -39.02 9.85 -0.52
C LEU A 292 -38.29 9.10 -1.65
N GLY A 293 -37.01 8.79 -1.45
CA GLY A 293 -36.22 7.99 -2.40
C GLY A 293 -36.77 6.59 -2.60
N LEU A 294 -37.18 5.91 -1.52
CA LEU A 294 -37.80 4.59 -1.58
C LEU A 294 -39.14 4.62 -2.33
N LEU A 295 -40.00 5.61 -2.05
CA LEU A 295 -41.27 5.78 -2.73
C LEU A 295 -41.08 6.06 -4.23
N ALA A 296 -40.12 6.91 -4.59
CA ALA A 296 -39.79 7.21 -5.99
C ALA A 296 -39.24 5.98 -6.73
N ALA A 297 -38.35 5.21 -6.09
CA ALA A 297 -37.81 3.97 -6.66
C ALA A 297 -38.91 2.92 -6.85
N LEU A 298 -39.83 2.78 -5.89
CA LEU A 298 -40.97 1.88 -5.99
C LEU A 298 -41.91 2.29 -7.12
N ALA A 299 -42.23 3.58 -7.24
CA ALA A 299 -43.05 4.10 -8.33
C ALA A 299 -42.40 3.87 -9.70
N GLY A 300 -41.09 4.10 -9.83
CA GLY A 300 -40.34 3.82 -11.05
C GLY A 300 -40.32 2.33 -11.40
N PHE A 301 -40.12 1.45 -10.41
CA PHE A 301 -40.15 0.00 -10.63
C PHE A 301 -41.53 -0.48 -11.09
N ILE A 302 -42.61 0.03 -10.48
CA ILE A 302 -43.98 -0.27 -10.91
C ILE A 302 -44.22 0.22 -12.35
N ALA A 303 -43.73 1.42 -12.70
CA ALA A 303 -43.86 1.95 -14.05
C ALA A 303 -43.14 1.09 -15.10
N VAL A 304 -41.93 0.58 -14.79
CA VAL A 304 -41.19 -0.36 -15.66
C VAL A 304 -41.90 -1.71 -15.80
N LEU A 305 -42.52 -2.22 -14.74
CA LEU A 305 -43.32 -3.45 -14.82
C LEU A 305 -44.65 -3.25 -15.58
N ALA A 306 -45.16 -2.02 -15.65
CA ALA A 306 -46.40 -1.67 -16.32
C ALA A 306 -46.20 -1.33 -17.81
N THR A 307 -44.95 -1.19 -18.29
CA THR A 307 -44.66 -1.08 -19.73
C THR A 307 -44.69 -2.46 -20.38
N PRO A 308 -45.54 -2.68 -21.41
CA PRO A 308 -45.74 -3.98 -22.06
C PRO A 308 -44.56 -4.46 -22.89
#